data_AF-A0A1W9M2K1-F1
#
_entry.id   AF-A0A1W9M2K1-F1
#
_cell.length_a   1.000
_cell.length_b   1.000
_cell.length_c   1.000
_cell.angle_alpha   90.00
_cell.angle_beta   90.00
_cell.angle_gamma   90.00
#
_symmetry.space_group_name_H-M   'P 1'
#
loop_
_entity.id
_entity.type
_entity.pdbx_description
1 polymer ?
#
loop_
_entity_poly.entity_id
_entity_poly.type
_entity_poly.pdbx_seq_one_letter_code
_entity_poly.pdbx_strand_id
1 'polypeptide(L)'
;MIDEKKAIFTIGIAAQMLGVHPRTLRIYEAEGLIRPLRKGKWRYFNMNDIKWIECLRDMIHQQGISIMAIKKLLQYTPCWNIAECPFEKRKECTAFMSNGLVPTKIDKDAARRVARIADAVAG
;
A
#
# COMPACT_ATOMS: atom_id res chain seq x y z
N MET A 1 -18.47 -15.42 7.37
CA MET A 1 -17.49 -14.59 6.64
C MET A 1 -17.06 -13.44 7.55
N ILE A 2 -15.76 -13.24 7.73
CA ILE A 2 -15.21 -12.13 8.53
C ILE A 2 -15.24 -10.87 7.65
N ASP A 3 -15.90 -9.80 8.11
CA ASP A 3 -15.84 -8.50 7.44
C ASP A 3 -14.39 -7.99 7.45
N GLU A 4 -13.78 -7.83 6.28
CA GLU A 4 -12.38 -7.45 6.12
C GLU A 4 -12.04 -6.07 6.68
N LYS A 5 -13.03 -5.20 6.87
CA LYS A 5 -12.87 -3.86 7.44
C LYS A 5 -13.02 -3.83 8.96
N LYS A 6 -13.64 -4.85 9.56
CA LYS A 6 -13.87 -4.89 11.01
C LYS A 6 -12.57 -5.21 11.76
N ALA A 7 -12.10 -4.26 12.56
CA ALA A 7 -10.88 -4.43 13.36
C ALA A 7 -11.14 -5.34 14.56
N ILE A 8 -10.78 -6.63 14.42
CA ILE A 8 -11.06 -7.68 15.40
C ILE A 8 -9.80 -8.35 15.95
N PHE A 9 -8.66 -8.26 15.25
CA PHE A 9 -7.44 -8.96 15.63
C PHE A 9 -6.61 -8.13 16.60
N THR A 10 -6.21 -8.70 17.73
CA THR A 10 -5.23 -8.06 18.62
C THR A 10 -3.83 -8.12 18.02
N ILE A 11 -2.89 -7.31 18.52
CA ILE A 11 -1.49 -7.35 18.05
C ILE A 11 -0.85 -8.74 18.14
N GLY A 12 -1.20 -9.55 19.15
CA GLY A 12 -0.68 -10.91 19.29
C GLY A 12 -1.18 -11.83 18.19
N ILE A 13 -2.50 -11.80 17.92
CA ILE A 13 -3.11 -12.60 16.86
C ILE A 13 -2.60 -12.16 15.49
N ALA A 14 -2.53 -10.85 15.23
CA ALA A 14 -1.99 -10.31 13.99
C ALA A 14 -0.53 -10.75 13.77
N ALA A 15 0.30 -10.67 14.82
CA ALA A 15 1.70 -11.10 14.76
C ALA A 15 1.82 -12.60 14.46
N GLN A 16 0.97 -13.45 15.06
CA GLN A 16 0.93 -14.88 14.79
C GLN A 16 0.50 -15.19 13.35
N MET A 17 -0.56 -14.53 12.84
CA MET A 17 -1.02 -14.69 11.46
C MET A 17 0.08 -14.36 10.45
N LEU A 18 0.86 -13.32 10.74
CA LEU A 18 1.94 -12.84 9.89
C LEU A 18 3.26 -13.60 10.11
N GLY A 19 3.36 -14.46 11.13
CA GLY A 19 4.62 -15.12 11.49
C GLY A 19 5.73 -14.11 11.86
N VAL A 20 5.39 -13.03 12.57
CA VAL A 20 6.35 -12.02 13.03
C VAL A 20 6.29 -11.83 14.53
N HIS A 21 7.34 -11.22 15.11
CA HIS A 21 7.31 -10.81 16.50
C HIS A 21 6.44 -9.54 16.67
N PRO A 22 5.63 -9.37 17.74
CA PRO A 22 4.81 -8.16 17.96
C PRO A 22 5.60 -6.85 17.95
N ARG A 23 6.90 -6.90 18.28
CA ARG A 23 7.80 -5.74 18.17
C ARG A 23 7.89 -5.20 16.74
N THR A 24 7.88 -6.06 15.72
CA THR A 24 7.91 -5.67 14.31
C THR A 24 6.69 -4.81 13.96
N LEU A 25 5.49 -5.22 14.40
CA LEU A 25 4.28 -4.43 14.18
C LEU A 25 4.34 -3.06 14.87
N ARG A 26 4.94 -2.98 16.07
CA ARG A 26 5.15 -1.70 16.75
C ARG A 26 6.16 -0.81 16.02
N ILE A 27 7.19 -1.38 15.40
CA ILE A 27 8.14 -0.63 14.58
C ILE A 27 7.42 -0.06 13.36
N TYR A 28 6.64 -0.86 12.64
CA TYR A 28 5.88 -0.38 11.49
C TYR A 28 4.86 0.71 11.87
N GLU A 29 4.20 0.59 13.04
CA GLU A 29 3.31 1.63 13.55
C GLU A 29 4.09 2.91 13.90
N ALA A 30 5.22 2.80 14.60
CA ALA A 30 6.06 3.94 14.96
C ALA A 30 6.62 4.67 13.73
N GLU A 31 6.92 3.90 12.66
CA GLU A 31 7.35 4.43 11.38
C GLU A 31 6.20 4.99 10.53
N GLY A 32 4.95 4.89 11.01
CA GLY A 32 3.77 5.41 10.32
C GLY A 32 3.36 4.61 9.08
N LEU A 33 3.92 3.40 8.90
CA LEU A 33 3.58 2.50 7.79
C LEU A 33 2.23 1.81 8.00
N ILE A 34 1.80 1.65 9.25
CA ILE A 34 0.50 1.07 9.61
C ILE A 34 -0.19 1.94 10.65
N ARG A 35 -1.53 1.89 10.67
CA ARG A 35 -2.37 2.68 11.58
C ARG A 35 -3.50 1.82 12.15
N PRO A 36 -3.20 0.90 13.09
CA PRO A 36 -4.22 0.06 13.70
C PRO A 36 -5.24 0.88 14.46
N LEU A 37 -6.47 0.36 14.58
CA LEU A 37 -7.48 0.95 15.44
C LEU A 37 -7.04 0.87 16.89
N ARG A 38 -7.07 1.99 17.61
CA ARG A 38 -6.72 2.04 19.03
C ARG A 38 -7.98 2.11 19.90
N LYS A 39 -8.02 1.28 20.94
CA LYS A 39 -8.94 1.45 22.08
C LYS A 39 -8.10 1.46 23.36
N GLY A 40 -7.77 2.67 23.82
CA GLY A 40 -6.82 2.88 24.91
C GLY A 40 -5.43 2.32 24.57
N LYS A 41 -4.94 1.38 25.38
CA LYS A 41 -3.64 0.71 25.17
C LYS A 41 -3.67 -0.38 24.09
N TRP A 42 -4.86 -0.83 23.71
CA TRP A 42 -5.04 -1.98 22.82
C TRP A 42 -5.03 -1.55 21.36
N ARG A 43 -4.41 -2.37 20.52
CA ARG A 43 -4.34 -2.22 19.06
C ARG A 43 -5.16 -3.33 18.43
N TYR A 44 -6.05 -2.93 17.53
CA TYR A 44 -6.89 -3.81 16.76
C TYR A 44 -6.57 -3.64 15.27
N PHE A 45 -6.42 -4.78 14.61
CA PHE A 45 -6.14 -4.90 13.18
C PHE A 45 -7.35 -5.55 12.51
N ASN A 46 -7.66 -5.13 11.30
CA ASN A 46 -8.60 -5.81 10.43
C ASN A 46 -7.85 -6.66 9.39
N MET A 47 -8.57 -7.35 8.51
CA MET A 47 -7.93 -8.21 7.52
C MET A 47 -7.13 -7.40 6.48
N ASN A 48 -7.57 -6.18 6.15
CA ASN A 48 -6.84 -5.30 5.24
C ASN A 48 -5.48 -4.88 5.82
N ASP A 49 -5.40 -4.64 7.13
CA ASP A 49 -4.15 -4.36 7.81
C ASP A 49 -3.18 -5.55 7.67
N ILE A 50 -3.68 -6.79 7.83
CA ILE A 50 -2.87 -8.01 7.67
C ILE A 50 -2.32 -8.08 6.24
N LYS A 51 -3.19 -8.01 5.23
CA LYS A 51 -2.80 -8.02 3.80
C LYS A 51 -1.79 -6.91 3.47
N TRP A 52 -1.97 -5.72 4.06
CA TRP A 52 -1.03 -4.61 3.89
C TRP A 52 0.34 -4.90 4.52
N ILE A 53 0.37 -5.46 5.72
CA ILE A 53 1.63 -5.81 6.39
C ILE A 53 2.37 -6.93 5.63
N GLU A 54 1.67 -7.89 5.02
CA GLU A 54 2.29 -8.86 4.12
C GLU A 54 2.99 -8.17 2.94
N CYS A 55 2.30 -7.24 2.27
CA CYS A 55 2.88 -6.46 1.17
C CYS A 55 4.10 -5.64 1.62
N LEU A 56 4.03 -4.98 2.79
CA LEU A 56 5.17 -4.28 3.38
C LEU A 56 6.36 -5.22 3.60
N ARG A 57 6.12 -6.43 4.10
CA ARG A 57 7.17 -7.41 4.35
C ARG A 57 7.79 -7.93 3.07
N ASP A 58 7.00 -8.15 2.03
CA ASP A 58 7.53 -8.53 0.72
C ASP A 58 8.47 -7.43 0.18
N MET A 59 8.05 -6.16 0.22
CA MET A 59 8.90 -5.03 -0.18
C MET A 59 10.18 -4.94 0.66
N ILE A 60 10.10 -5.15 1.98
CA ILE A 60 11.27 -5.04 2.88
C ILE A 60 12.22 -6.22 2.73
N HIS A 61 11.71 -7.44 2.76
CA HIS A 61 12.53 -8.65 2.92
C HIS A 61 12.83 -9.34 1.60
N GLN A 62 11.90 -9.33 0.64
CA GLN A 62 12.11 -9.97 -0.66
C GLN A 62 12.74 -9.01 -1.67
N GLN A 63 12.32 -7.74 -1.67
CA GLN A 63 12.83 -6.73 -2.60
C GLN A 63 13.96 -5.87 -2.00
N GLY A 64 14.24 -6.00 -0.70
CA GLY A 64 15.31 -5.26 -0.03
C GLY A 64 15.06 -3.75 0.10
N ILE A 65 13.81 -3.29 -0.01
CA ILE A 65 13.48 -1.87 0.05
C ILE A 65 13.43 -1.42 1.51
N SER A 66 14.20 -0.39 1.84
CA SER A 66 14.23 0.14 3.20
C SER A 66 12.90 0.79 3.61
N ILE A 67 12.60 0.78 4.92
CA ILE A 67 11.39 1.42 5.46
C ILE A 67 11.31 2.91 5.06
N MET A 68 12.44 3.62 5.06
CA MET A 68 12.50 5.02 4.62
C MET A 68 12.16 5.18 3.15
N ALA A 69 12.70 4.31 2.28
CA ALA A 69 12.39 4.33 0.87
C ALA A 69 10.90 4.02 0.62
N ILE A 70 10.32 3.01 1.28
CA ILE A 70 8.88 2.70 1.18
C ILE A 70 8.03 3.92 1.57
N LYS A 71 8.31 4.55 2.72
CA LYS A 71 7.59 5.76 3.16
C LYS A 71 7.67 6.89 2.14
N LYS A 72 8.83 7.08 1.50
CA LYS A 72 9.02 8.13 0.49
C LYS A 72 8.29 7.80 -0.81
N LEU A 73 8.42 6.56 -1.29
CA LEU A 73 7.81 6.10 -2.54
C LEU A 73 6.27 6.12 -2.47
N LEU A 74 5.69 5.72 -1.35
CA LEU A 74 4.24 5.73 -1.15
C LEU A 74 3.60 7.14 -1.23
N GLN A 75 4.40 8.21 -1.21
CA GLN A 75 3.91 9.58 -1.43
C GLN A 75 3.66 9.87 -2.92
N TYR A 76 4.29 9.12 -3.83
CA TYR A 76 4.31 9.42 -5.27
C TYR A 76 3.72 8.31 -6.11
N THR A 77 3.70 7.07 -5.62
CA THR A 77 3.26 5.92 -6.39
C THR A 77 2.50 4.94 -5.49
N PRO A 78 1.43 4.30 -6.00
CA PRO A 78 0.70 3.30 -5.24
C PRO A 78 1.56 2.06 -5.00
N CYS A 79 1.21 1.31 -3.95
CA CYS A 79 1.99 0.15 -3.52
C CYS A 79 2.14 -0.93 -4.60
N TRP A 80 1.17 -1.13 -5.49
CA TRP A 80 1.26 -2.15 -6.54
C TRP A 80 2.29 -1.86 -7.63
N ASN A 81 2.77 -0.61 -7.74
CA ASN A 81 3.91 -0.27 -8.60
C ASN A 81 5.24 -0.54 -7.89
N ILE A 82 5.29 -0.35 -6.57
CA ILE A 82 6.49 -0.59 -5.76
C ILE A 82 6.70 -2.09 -5.59
N ALA A 83 5.65 -2.79 -5.16
CA ALA A 83 5.66 -4.22 -4.90
C ALA A 83 5.58 -5.07 -6.18
N GLU A 84 5.56 -4.45 -7.37
CA GLU A 84 5.43 -5.14 -8.66
C GLU A 84 4.28 -6.16 -8.70
N CYS A 85 3.15 -5.87 -8.05
CA CYS A 85 2.04 -6.82 -7.95
C CYS A 85 1.50 -7.17 -9.35
N PRO A 86 1.25 -8.45 -9.69
CA PRO A 86 0.56 -8.80 -10.94
C PRO A 86 -0.90 -8.35 -10.91
N PHE A 87 -1.53 -8.16 -12.08
CA PHE A 87 -2.90 -7.65 -12.19
C PHE A 87 -3.91 -8.54 -11.45
N GLU A 88 -3.69 -9.85 -11.48
CA GLU A 88 -4.50 -10.88 -10.84
C GLU A 88 -4.50 -10.73 -9.32
N LYS A 89 -3.40 -10.28 -8.72
CA LYS A 89 -3.33 -9.95 -7.28
C LYS A 89 -3.95 -8.58 -7.01
N ARG A 90 -3.81 -7.61 -7.95
CA ARG A 90 -4.37 -6.25 -7.80
C ARG A 90 -5.89 -6.24 -7.78
N LYS A 91 -6.56 -7.02 -8.64
CA LYS A 91 -8.03 -7.04 -8.75
C LYS A 91 -8.73 -7.48 -7.45
N GLU A 92 -8.02 -8.20 -6.58
CA GLU A 92 -8.50 -8.67 -5.27
C GLU A 92 -8.02 -7.77 -4.12
N CYS A 93 -7.23 -6.74 -4.41
CA CYS A 93 -6.64 -5.86 -3.42
C CYS A 93 -7.58 -4.70 -3.10
N THR A 94 -7.97 -4.57 -1.83
CA THR A 94 -8.83 -3.47 -1.37
C THR A 94 -8.21 -2.10 -1.60
N ALA A 95 -6.89 -1.96 -1.48
CA ALA A 95 -6.19 -0.71 -1.79
C ALA A 95 -6.27 -0.33 -3.28
N PHE A 96 -6.26 -1.31 -4.18
CA PHE A 96 -6.43 -1.08 -5.62
C PHE A 96 -7.87 -0.69 -5.95
N MET A 97 -8.85 -1.39 -5.37
CA MET A 97 -10.27 -1.09 -5.55
C MET A 97 -10.69 0.26 -4.95
N SER A 98 -10.11 0.67 -3.83
CA SER A 98 -10.48 1.92 -3.15
C SER A 98 -9.88 3.17 -3.77
N ASN A 99 -8.71 3.06 -4.40
CA ASN A 99 -7.94 4.24 -4.81
C ASN A 99 -8.16 4.70 -6.24
N GLY A 100 -8.94 4.02 -7.10
CA GLY A 100 -9.47 4.54 -8.38
C GLY A 100 -8.50 5.18 -9.38
N LEU A 101 -7.21 5.27 -9.07
CA LEU A 101 -6.16 5.83 -9.88
C LEU A 101 -5.42 4.63 -10.43
N VAL A 102 -5.95 4.10 -11.53
CA VAL A 102 -5.07 3.61 -12.58
C VAL A 102 -4.16 4.81 -12.85
N PRO A 103 -2.85 4.77 -12.54
CA PRO A 103 -1.95 5.68 -13.21
C PRO A 103 -2.10 5.26 -14.67
N THR A 104 -2.91 5.99 -15.44
CA THR A 104 -2.76 5.98 -16.89
C THR A 104 -1.26 6.15 -17.06
N LYS A 105 -0.59 5.12 -17.63
CA LYS A 105 0.86 5.12 -17.84
C LYS A 105 1.21 6.56 -18.17
N ILE A 106 2.08 7.21 -17.37
CA ILE A 106 2.52 8.57 -17.67
C ILE A 106 3.03 8.48 -19.10
N ASP A 107 2.19 8.93 -20.01
CA ASP A 107 2.42 8.85 -21.42
C ASP A 107 3.44 9.93 -21.63
N LYS A 108 4.71 9.51 -21.72
CA LYS A 108 5.85 10.42 -21.84
C LYS A 108 5.68 11.34 -23.08
N ASP A 109 4.78 11.00 -23.99
CA ASP A 109 4.43 11.77 -25.17
C ASP A 109 3.07 12.50 -25.07
N ALA A 110 2.30 12.38 -23.99
CA ALA A 110 1.05 13.13 -23.79
C ALA A 110 1.29 14.63 -23.76
N ALA A 111 2.32 15.07 -23.04
CA ALA A 111 2.72 16.48 -23.00
C ALA A 111 3.11 17.00 -24.40
N ARG A 112 3.78 16.17 -25.22
CA ARG A 112 4.16 16.51 -26.61
C ARG A 112 2.95 16.57 -27.55
N ARG A 113 1.95 15.69 -27.37
CA ARG A 113 0.71 15.72 -28.15
C ARG A 113 -0.15 16.94 -27.84
N VAL A 114 -0.30 17.29 -26.56
CA VAL A 114 -1.04 18.48 -26.13
C VAL A 114 -0.39 19.76 -26.68
N ALA A 115 0.94 19.86 -26.63
CA ALA A 115 1.67 20.97 -27.23
C ALA A 115 1.45 21.09 -28.75
N ARG A 116 1.55 19.97 -29.49
CA ARG A 116 1.30 19.95 -30.95
C ARG A 116 -0.12 20.34 -31.35
N ILE A 117 -1.12 20.01 -30.53
CA ILE A 117 -2.51 20.40 -30.78
C ILE A 117 -2.72 21.89 -30.50
N ALA A 118 -2.11 22.43 -29.43
CA ALA A 118 -2.16 23.86 -29.15
C ALA A 118 -1.53 24.70 -30.28
N ASP A 119 -0.40 24.25 -30.83
CA ASP A 119 0.27 24.91 -31.96
C ASP A 119 -0.56 24.85 -33.25
N ALA A 120 -1.31 23.78 -33.47
CA ALA A 120 -2.14 23.59 -34.66
C ALA A 120 -3.49 24.35 -34.64
N VAL A 121 -3.93 24.81 -33.46
CA VAL A 121 -5.18 25.57 -33.28
C VAL A 121 -4.91 27.09 -33.20
N ALA A 122 -3.66 27.48 -32.99
CA ALA A 122 -3.23 28.88 -32.89
C ALA A 122 -2.74 29.49 -34.22
N GLY A 123 -2.82 28.75 -35.33
CA GLY A 123 -2.56 29.22 -36.70
C GLY A 123 -3.77 29.01 -37.60
#